data_AF-A0A960Q7T0-F1
#
_entry.id   AF-A0A960Q7T0-F1
#
_cell.length_a   1.000
_cell.length_b   1.000
_cell.length_c   1.000
_cell.angle_alpha   90.00
_cell.angle_beta   90.00
_cell.angle_gamma   90.00
#
_symmetry.space_group_name_H-M   'P 1'
#
loop_
_entity.id
_entity.type
_entity.pdbx_description
1 polymer ?
#
loop_
_entity_poly.entity_id
_entity_poly.type
_entity_poly.pdbx_seq_one_letter_code
_entity_poly.pdbx_strand_id
1 'polypeptide(L)' 'MRYDLMVNGTRHRVDVDPETPLLWVLRDELGLTGTKYGCGIA' A
#
# COMPACT_ATOMS: atom_id res chain seq x y z
N MET A 1 -7.07 8.78 6.36
CA MET A 1 -6.14 8.93 7.51
C MET A 1 -4.74 9.01 6.95
N ARG A 2 -3.92 9.92 7.48
CA ARG A 2 -2.57 10.14 6.95
C ARG A 2 -1.55 9.20 7.62
N TYR A 3 -0.83 8.43 6.82
CA TYR A 3 0.22 7.52 7.25
C TYR A 3 1.56 7.90 6.61
N ASP A 4 2.65 7.75 7.37
CA ASP A 4 4.02 7.85 6.87
C ASP A 4 4.62 6.42 6.83
N LEU A 5 4.93 5.93 5.63
CA LEU A 5 5.44 4.58 5.36
C LEU A 5 6.89 4.65 4.87
N MET A 6 7.71 3.66 5.24
CA MET A 6 9.04 3.47 4.66
C MET A 6 8.98 2.26 3.71
N VAL A 7 9.14 2.49 2.42
CA VAL A 7 9.04 1.44 1.39
C VAL A 7 10.29 1.51 0.52
N ASN A 8 11.02 0.39 0.41
CA ASN A 8 12.25 0.29 -0.38
C ASN A 8 13.28 1.41 -0.06
N GLY A 9 13.41 1.78 1.21
CA GLY A 9 14.31 2.84 1.68
C GLY A 9 13.84 4.28 1.43
N THR A 10 12.66 4.46 0.83
CA THR A 10 12.06 5.77 0.56
C THR A 10 10.87 6.01 1.48
N ARG A 11 10.76 7.23 2.04
CA ARG A 11 9.64 7.60 2.90
C ARG A 11 8.48 8.15 2.06
N HIS A 12 7.31 7.56 2.21
CA HIS A 12 6.08 7.90 1.49
C HIS A 12 5.02 8.36 2.49
N ARG A 13 4.26 9.39 2.10
CA ARG A 13 3.09 9.84 2.85
C ARG A 13 1.85 9.54 2.04
N VAL A 14 0.92 8.80 2.63
CA VAL A 14 -0.32 8.37 1.99
C VAL A 14 -1.50 8.79 2.85
N ASP A 15 -2.62 9.14 2.23
CA ASP A 15 -3.87 9.43 2.94
C ASP A 15 -4.94 8.46 2.50
N VAL A 16 -5.14 7.41 3.30
CA VAL A 16 -6.02 6.29 2.96
C VAL A 16 -6.89 5.90 4.16
N ASP A 17 -7.97 5.18 3.90
CA ASP A 17 -8.79 4.63 4.97
C ASP A 17 -7.97 3.64 5.82
N PRO A 18 -8.07 3.66 7.17
CA PRO A 18 -7.41 2.68 8.04
C PRO A 18 -7.69 1.21 7.69
N GLU A 19 -8.84 0.91 7.09
CA GLU A 19 -9.21 -0.44 6.67
C GLU A 19 -8.59 -0.82 5.32
N THR A 20 -7.96 0.11 4.60
CA THR A 20 -7.34 -0.14 3.30
C THR A 20 -6.16 -1.11 3.45
N PRO A 21 -6.21 -2.29 2.82
CA PRO A 21 -5.09 -3.23 2.82
C PRO A 21 -3.80 -2.60 2.29
N LEU A 22 -2.67 -2.87 2.96
CA LEU A 22 -1.35 -2.37 2.54
C LEU A 22 -1.02 -2.74 1.08
N LEU A 23 -1.52 -3.88 0.59
CA LEU A 23 -1.40 -4.26 -0.80
C LEU A 23 -1.90 -3.18 -1.76
N TRP A 24 -3.09 -2.63 -1.50
CA TRP A 24 -3.70 -1.60 -2.35
C TRP A 24 -2.99 -0.26 -2.19
N VAL A 25 -2.53 0.06 -0.98
CA VAL A 25 -1.66 1.23 -0.76
C VAL A 25 -0.39 1.13 -1.60
N LEU A 26 0.28 -0.02 -1.62
CA LEU A 26 1.49 -0.21 -2.43
C LEU A 26 1.20 -0.12 -3.93
N ARG A 27 0.12 -0.73 -4.39
CA ARG A 27 -0.18 -0.87 -5.82
C ARG A 27 -0.80 0.38 -6.43
N ASP A 28 -1.82 0.93 -5.77
CA ASP A 28 -2.71 1.94 -6.32
C ASP A 28 -2.26 3.34 -5.92
N GLU A 29 -1.92 3.54 -4.65
CA GLU A 29 -1.42 4.85 -4.17
C GLU A 29 0.05 5.08 -4.52
N LEU A 30 0.90 4.06 -4.38
CA LEU A 30 2.35 4.19 -4.63
C LEU A 30 2.80 3.67 -6.00
N GLY A 31 1.90 3.09 -6.80
CA GLY A 31 2.20 2.58 -8.15
C GLY A 31 3.14 1.36 -8.18
N LEU A 32 3.43 0.73 -7.04
CA LEU A 32 4.34 -0.41 -6.90
C LEU A 32 3.61 -1.72 -7.22
N THR A 33 3.35 -1.93 -8.51
CA THR A 33 2.49 -3.02 -9.00
C THR A 33 3.13 -4.42 -9.01
N GLY A 34 4.39 -4.54 -8.55
CA GLY A 34 5.11 -5.81 -8.44
C GLY A 34 4.51 -6.77 -7.41
N THR A 35 4.03 -6.25 -6.28
CA THR A 35 3.38 -7.05 -5.23
C THR A 35 2.04 -7.56 -5.71
N LYS A 36 1.80 -8.88 -5.64
CA LYS A 36 0.57 -9.53 -6.13
C LYS A 36 -0.19 -10.23 -5.00
N TYR A 37 -1.49 -10.42 -5.21
CA TYR A 37 -2.37 -11.24 -4.38
C TYR A 37 -3.19 -12.14 -5.30
N GLY A 38 -3.05 -13.46 -5.12
CA GLY A 38 -3.49 -14.45 -6.12
C GLY A 38 -4.72 -15.24 -5.73
N CYS A 39 -4.72 -15.88 -4.55
CA CYS A 39 -5.78 -16.84 -4.18
C CYS A 39 -7.02 -16.21 -3.54
N GLY A 40 -7.02 -14.90 -3.27
CA GLY A 40 -8.26 -14.20 -2.91
C GLY A 40 -8.84 -14.51 -1.51
N ILE A 41 -8.28 -15.48 -0.77
CA ILE A 41 -8.80 -15.86 0.56
C ILE A 41 -8.39 -14.80 1.58
N ALA A 42 -9.25 -13.80 1.72
CA ALA A 42 -9.25 -12.83 2.82
C ALA A 42 -10.04 -13.39 4.01
#